data_AF-X1VQD2-F1
#
_entry.id   AF-X1VQD2-F1
#
_cell.length_a   1.000
_cell.length_b   1.000
_cell.length_c   1.000
_cell.angle_alpha   90.00
_cell.angle_beta   90.00
_cell.angle_gamma   90.00
#
_symmetry.space_group_name_H-M   'P 1'
#
loop_
_entity.id
_entity.type
_entity.pdbx_description
1 polymer ?
#
loop_
_entity_poly.entity_id
_entity_poly.type
_entity_poly.pdbx_seq_one_letter_code
_entity_poly.pdbx_strand_id
1 'polypeptide(L)'
;KLAMRLGINRASKENWLTEHMFISGIHGPEGRVTYFAGAFPSMCGKTSTAMIPEETIVGDDIVYIKKIKNKVYAVNVEIGIFGIIEDINPDDDPAIWKVLNEPNEIIFSNVLVTEDGNVYWKGKPGEVLEKGINHSGEWYPGKKDSEGKEIAPSHKNARFTVNLKNLDNLDINYDNPNGVEIKGIMYGGRDSDTLVPVQEAYNWDHGIITMGASIESETTAATLGKTGVR
;
A
#
# COMPACT_ATOMS: atom_id res chain seq x y z
N LYS A 1 9.45 -11.81 0.97
CA LYS A 1 10.67 -12.31 1.69
C LYS A 1 11.96 -12.04 0.91
N LEU A 2 12.05 -12.43 -0.37
CA LEU A 2 13.26 -12.27 -1.19
C LEU A 2 13.57 -10.80 -1.48
N ALA A 3 12.57 -10.04 -1.96
CA ALA A 3 12.74 -8.63 -2.35
C ALA A 3 13.29 -7.74 -1.23
N MET A 4 12.78 -7.91 0.00
CA MET A 4 13.19 -7.06 1.13
C MET A 4 14.37 -7.60 1.94
N ARG A 5 14.24 -8.73 2.65
CA ARG A 5 15.27 -9.16 3.64
C ARG A 5 16.60 -9.53 3.01
N LEU A 6 16.58 -10.25 1.89
CA LEU A 6 17.81 -10.56 1.14
C LEU A 6 18.31 -9.32 0.38
N GLY A 7 17.37 -8.50 -0.13
CA GLY A 7 17.66 -7.18 -0.71
C GLY A 7 18.49 -6.31 0.23
N ILE A 8 18.03 -6.08 1.46
CA ILE A 8 18.72 -5.30 2.49
C ILE A 8 20.15 -5.81 2.73
N ASN A 9 20.32 -7.13 2.86
CA ASN A 9 21.65 -7.70 3.08
C ASN A 9 22.61 -7.43 1.92
N ARG A 10 22.11 -7.50 0.69
CA ARG A 10 22.89 -7.25 -0.52
C ARG A 10 23.16 -5.75 -0.70
N ALA A 11 22.14 -4.93 -0.53
CA ALA A 11 22.16 -3.47 -0.59
C ALA A 11 23.24 -2.88 0.33
N SER A 12 23.29 -3.35 1.58
CA SER A 12 24.31 -2.96 2.56
C SER A 12 25.75 -3.26 2.11
N LYS A 13 25.96 -4.30 1.29
CA LYS A 13 27.30 -4.69 0.78
C LYS A 13 27.66 -3.97 -0.53
N GLU A 14 26.67 -3.53 -1.29
CA GLU A 14 26.82 -3.02 -2.66
C GLU A 14 26.51 -1.51 -2.76
N ASN A 15 26.30 -0.83 -1.63
CA ASN A 15 26.08 0.62 -1.53
C ASN A 15 24.85 1.12 -2.31
N TRP A 16 23.72 0.45 -2.09
CA TRP A 16 22.38 0.87 -2.48
C TRP A 16 21.40 0.56 -1.33
N LEU A 17 20.13 0.91 -1.45
CA LEU A 17 19.12 0.75 -0.39
C LEU A 17 17.95 -0.13 -0.87
N THR A 18 17.42 -0.94 0.03
CA THR A 18 16.16 -1.67 -0.15
C THR A 18 15.19 -1.17 0.91
N GLU A 19 14.14 -0.48 0.48
CA GLU A 19 13.24 0.22 1.38
C GLU A 19 11.80 -0.26 1.20
N HIS A 20 11.03 -0.22 2.29
CA HIS A 20 9.59 -0.43 2.28
C HIS A 20 8.92 0.93 2.08
N MET A 21 8.86 1.32 0.80
CA MET A 21 8.41 2.61 0.33
C MET A 21 7.53 2.44 -0.90
N PHE A 22 6.58 3.36 -1.09
CA PHE A 22 5.99 3.56 -2.41
C PHE A 22 6.84 4.54 -3.23
N ILE A 23 6.61 4.60 -4.54
CA ILE A 23 7.07 5.66 -5.43
C ILE A 23 5.86 6.21 -6.18
N SER A 24 5.69 7.53 -6.14
CA SER A 24 4.66 8.23 -6.92
C SER A 24 5.27 9.41 -7.69
N GLY A 25 4.75 9.63 -8.90
CA GLY A 25 5.03 10.79 -9.72
C GLY A 25 3.99 11.88 -9.46
N ILE A 26 4.45 13.00 -8.91
CA ILE A 26 3.61 14.14 -8.55
C ILE A 26 3.64 15.20 -9.66
N HIS A 27 2.47 15.53 -10.20
CA HIS A 27 2.25 16.43 -11.34
C HIS A 27 2.07 17.85 -10.84
N GLY A 28 3.06 18.68 -11.16
CA GLY A 28 3.04 20.11 -10.90
C GLY A 28 2.58 20.93 -12.10
N PRO A 29 2.51 22.26 -11.92
CA PRO A 29 2.27 23.20 -13.01
C PRO A 29 3.23 22.99 -14.18
N GLU A 30 2.80 23.39 -15.38
CA GLU A 30 3.60 23.32 -16.62
C GLU A 30 4.01 21.90 -17.03
N GLY A 31 3.26 20.88 -16.58
CA GLY A 31 3.51 19.48 -16.94
C GLY A 31 4.75 18.88 -16.25
N ARG A 32 5.23 19.50 -15.17
CA ARG A 32 6.36 18.98 -14.39
C ARG A 32 5.95 17.72 -13.65
N VAL A 33 6.71 16.63 -13.78
CA VAL A 33 6.57 15.45 -12.93
C VAL A 33 7.72 15.39 -11.94
N THR A 34 7.42 15.20 -10.66
CA THR A 34 8.40 15.11 -9.57
C THR A 34 8.17 13.83 -8.79
N TYR A 35 9.17 12.95 -8.77
CA TYR A 35 9.03 11.66 -8.10
C TYR A 35 9.41 11.74 -6.62
N PHE A 36 8.53 11.21 -5.78
CA PHE A 36 8.75 11.06 -4.35
C PHE A 36 8.69 9.59 -3.97
N ALA A 37 9.56 9.20 -3.04
CA ALA A 37 9.44 7.94 -2.33
C ALA A 37 8.82 8.19 -0.95
N GLY A 38 8.01 7.27 -0.42
CA GLY A 38 7.37 7.46 0.87
C GLY A 38 7.35 6.18 1.72
N ALA A 39 7.82 6.26 2.96
CA ALA A 39 7.81 5.16 3.91
C ALA A 39 6.76 5.41 5.00
N PHE A 40 5.62 4.72 4.89
CA PHE A 40 4.61 4.69 5.96
C PHE A 40 4.47 3.27 6.53
N PRO A 41 4.23 3.12 7.85
CA PRO A 41 3.90 1.84 8.45
C PRO A 41 2.71 1.17 7.75
N SER A 42 2.56 -0.14 7.93
CA SER A 42 1.48 -0.91 7.33
C SER A 42 0.10 -0.36 7.75
N MET A 43 -0.84 -0.33 6.80
CA MET A 43 -2.19 0.24 6.97
C MET A 43 -2.24 1.74 7.34
N CYS A 44 -1.16 2.48 7.07
CA CYS A 44 -1.10 3.94 7.24
C CYS A 44 -1.21 4.72 5.92
N GLY A 45 -1.85 4.14 4.90
CA GLY A 45 -2.18 4.85 3.67
C GLY A 45 -1.09 4.92 2.59
N LYS A 46 -0.07 4.04 2.59
CA LYS A 46 0.93 3.98 1.50
C LYS A 46 0.27 3.85 0.13
N THR A 47 -0.53 2.81 -0.03
CA THR A 47 -1.24 2.47 -1.26
C THR A 47 -2.17 3.62 -1.68
N SER A 48 -2.99 4.15 -0.76
CA SER A 48 -3.87 5.29 -1.04
C SER A 48 -3.10 6.56 -1.42
N THR A 49 -1.96 6.84 -0.79
CA THR A 49 -1.11 8.00 -1.12
C THR A 49 -0.43 7.85 -2.48
N ALA A 50 0.02 6.63 -2.81
CA ALA A 50 0.63 6.32 -4.11
C ALA A 50 -0.36 6.43 -5.28
N MET A 51 -1.66 6.42 -4.99
CA MET A 51 -2.76 6.44 -5.96
C MET A 51 -3.69 7.64 -5.79
N ILE A 52 -3.18 8.75 -5.23
CA ILE A 52 -3.91 10.02 -5.20
C ILE A 52 -4.39 10.35 -6.63
N PRO A 53 -5.66 10.76 -6.80
CA PRO A 53 -6.17 11.16 -8.11
C PRO A 53 -5.27 12.20 -8.79
N GLU A 54 -5.17 12.12 -10.11
CA GLU A 54 -4.30 12.97 -10.95
C GLU A 54 -2.79 12.64 -10.86
N GLU A 55 -2.37 11.82 -9.88
CA GLU A 55 -0.98 11.39 -9.73
C GLU A 55 -0.72 9.98 -10.24
N THR A 56 0.54 9.72 -10.56
CA THR A 56 0.95 8.43 -11.12
C THR A 56 1.65 7.55 -10.11
N ILE A 57 1.42 6.24 -10.22
CA ILE A 57 2.06 5.21 -9.41
C ILE A 57 3.22 4.56 -10.17
N VAL A 58 4.38 4.43 -9.53
CA VAL A 58 5.50 3.60 -10.01
C VAL A 58 5.55 2.28 -9.25
N GLY A 59 5.25 2.28 -7.95
CA GLY A 59 5.11 1.10 -7.10
C GLY A 59 4.60 1.47 -5.70
N ASP A 60 4.03 0.52 -4.95
CA ASP A 60 3.34 0.80 -3.68
C ASP A 60 4.05 0.30 -2.42
N ASP A 61 4.95 -0.68 -2.51
CA ASP A 61 5.45 -1.37 -1.32
C ASP A 61 6.99 -1.50 -1.22
N ILE A 62 7.69 -1.97 -2.26
CA ILE A 62 9.13 -2.23 -2.18
C ILE A 62 9.92 -1.50 -3.27
N VAL A 63 10.96 -0.79 -2.83
CA VAL A 63 11.77 0.08 -3.68
C VAL A 63 13.25 -0.18 -3.49
N TYR A 64 13.99 -0.23 -4.60
CA TYR A 64 15.45 -0.20 -4.59
C TYR A 64 15.94 1.20 -4.96
N ILE A 65 16.76 1.80 -4.10
CA ILE A 65 17.26 3.18 -4.27
C ILE A 65 18.77 3.15 -4.44
N LYS A 66 19.28 3.88 -5.43
CA LYS A 66 20.72 4.00 -5.67
C LYS A 66 21.11 5.44 -5.98
N LYS A 67 22.17 5.91 -5.32
CA LYS A 67 22.82 7.16 -5.68
C LYS A 67 23.75 6.94 -6.87
N ILE A 68 23.52 7.66 -7.96
CA ILE A 68 24.36 7.66 -9.15
C ILE A 68 24.87 9.08 -9.36
N LYS A 69 26.18 9.27 -9.13
CA LYS A 69 26.82 10.60 -9.06
C LYS A 69 26.14 11.45 -7.98
N ASN A 70 25.47 12.54 -8.36
CA ASN A 70 24.80 13.48 -7.47
C ASN A 70 23.27 13.35 -7.47
N LYS A 71 22.73 12.30 -8.10
CA LYS A 71 21.29 12.05 -8.19
C LYS A 71 20.93 10.74 -7.53
N VAL A 72 19.72 10.67 -7.01
CA VAL A 72 19.16 9.47 -6.38
C VAL A 72 18.11 8.90 -7.32
N TYR A 73 18.23 7.63 -7.68
CA TYR A 73 17.28 6.93 -8.54
C TYR A 73 16.63 5.80 -7.77
N ALA A 74 15.37 5.52 -8.09
CA ALA A 74 14.62 4.44 -7.50
C ALA A 74 13.91 3.60 -8.56
N VAL A 75 13.80 2.30 -8.28
CA VAL A 75 13.00 1.35 -9.07
C VAL A 75 12.03 0.63 -8.14
N ASN A 76 10.81 0.43 -8.62
CA ASN A 76 9.93 -0.59 -8.08
C ASN A 76 10.43 -1.97 -8.54
N VAL A 77 10.42 -2.95 -7.63
CA VAL A 77 10.89 -4.32 -7.91
C VAL A 77 9.75 -5.32 -8.08
N GLU A 78 8.50 -4.84 -8.05
CA GLU A 78 7.28 -5.63 -8.09
C GLU A 78 6.48 -5.34 -9.37
N ILE A 79 5.77 -6.35 -9.86
CA ILE A 79 4.98 -6.26 -11.10
C ILE A 79 3.49 -6.02 -10.86
N GLY A 80 3.08 -5.98 -9.60
CA GLY A 80 1.69 -5.98 -9.17
C GLY A 80 1.54 -5.48 -7.75
N ILE A 81 0.30 -5.25 -7.35
CA ILE A 81 -0.09 -4.82 -6.01
C ILE A 81 -0.59 -6.04 -5.24
N PHE A 82 -0.19 -6.16 -3.97
CA PHE A 82 -0.72 -7.14 -3.02
C PHE A 82 -1.36 -6.44 -1.82
N GLY A 83 -2.48 -5.77 -2.06
CA GLY A 83 -3.11 -4.85 -1.11
C GLY A 83 -4.10 -5.52 -0.17
N ILE A 84 -4.32 -4.90 1.00
CA ILE A 84 -5.44 -5.21 1.90
C ILE A 84 -6.73 -4.78 1.20
N ILE A 85 -7.73 -5.66 1.16
CA ILE A 85 -9.01 -5.38 0.51
C ILE A 85 -10.07 -4.77 1.45
N GLU A 86 -9.92 -4.96 2.77
CA GLU A 86 -10.86 -4.42 3.75
C GLU A 86 -11.03 -2.90 3.56
N ASP A 87 -12.29 -2.44 3.59
CA ASP A 87 -12.72 -1.06 3.44
C ASP A 87 -12.47 -0.38 2.08
N ILE A 88 -11.93 -1.09 1.08
CA ILE A 88 -11.84 -0.55 -0.29
C ILE A 88 -13.22 -0.22 -0.84
N ASN A 89 -13.37 1.03 -1.30
CA ASN A 89 -14.61 1.62 -1.76
C ASN A 89 -14.37 2.64 -2.90
N PRO A 90 -15.39 3.02 -3.69
CA PRO A 90 -15.23 3.89 -4.84
C PRO A 90 -14.92 5.35 -4.48
N ASP A 91 -15.20 5.78 -3.25
CA ASP A 91 -15.01 7.16 -2.82
C ASP A 91 -13.56 7.41 -2.38
N ASP A 92 -13.00 6.50 -1.57
CA ASP A 92 -11.65 6.63 -1.02
C ASP A 92 -10.56 6.01 -1.92
N ASP A 93 -10.88 4.91 -2.62
CA ASP A 93 -9.92 4.15 -3.44
C ASP A 93 -10.41 3.94 -4.89
N PRO A 94 -10.79 5.01 -5.63
CA PRO A 94 -11.45 4.89 -6.94
C PRO A 94 -10.63 4.11 -7.97
N ALA A 95 -9.30 4.28 -7.99
CA ALA A 95 -8.43 3.59 -8.93
C ALA A 95 -8.43 2.06 -8.73
N ILE A 96 -8.30 1.61 -7.47
CA ILE A 96 -8.36 0.17 -7.16
C ILE A 96 -9.77 -0.36 -7.34
N TRP A 97 -10.78 0.38 -6.87
CA TRP A 97 -12.17 -0.01 -7.03
C TRP A 97 -12.51 -0.30 -8.49
N LYS A 98 -12.07 0.57 -9.40
CA LYS A 98 -12.24 0.36 -10.84
C LYS A 98 -11.62 -0.95 -11.31
N VAL A 99 -10.34 -1.19 -10.99
CA VAL A 99 -9.65 -2.43 -11.37
C VAL A 99 -10.38 -3.67 -10.85
N LEU A 100 -10.87 -3.63 -9.61
CA LEU A 100 -11.55 -4.75 -8.97
C LEU A 100 -12.95 -5.04 -9.52
N ASN A 101 -13.58 -4.08 -10.21
CA ASN A 101 -14.94 -4.20 -10.74
C ASN A 101 -15.00 -4.21 -12.29
N GLU A 102 -13.86 -4.12 -12.96
CA GLU A 102 -13.74 -4.23 -14.42
C GLU A 102 -13.18 -5.60 -14.85
N PRO A 103 -13.36 -6.00 -16.12
CA PRO A 103 -12.82 -7.25 -16.65
C PRO A 103 -11.28 -7.31 -16.63
N ASN A 104 -10.73 -7.74 -15.50
CA ASN A 104 -9.29 -7.86 -15.24
C ASN A 104 -8.96 -9.21 -14.60
N GLU A 105 -7.73 -9.68 -14.78
CA GLU A 105 -7.22 -10.80 -13.99
C GLU A 105 -6.90 -10.33 -12.57
N ILE A 106 -7.65 -10.85 -11.60
CA ILE A 106 -7.53 -10.50 -10.19
C ILE A 106 -7.51 -11.79 -9.37
N ILE A 107 -6.61 -11.88 -8.40
CA ILE A 107 -6.61 -12.97 -7.41
C ILE A 107 -7.08 -12.40 -6.07
N PHE A 108 -8.24 -12.86 -5.61
CA PHE A 108 -8.75 -12.54 -4.28
C PHE A 108 -8.33 -13.62 -3.28
N SER A 109 -8.00 -13.21 -2.05
CA SER A 109 -7.61 -14.13 -0.97
C SER A 109 -8.39 -13.83 0.30
N ASN A 110 -9.01 -14.86 0.88
CA ASN A 110 -9.76 -14.81 2.14
C ASN A 110 -10.97 -13.85 2.16
N VAL A 111 -11.57 -13.61 0.99
CA VAL A 111 -12.86 -12.90 0.84
C VAL A 111 -14.04 -13.89 0.89
N LEU A 112 -15.27 -13.36 0.96
CA LEU A 112 -16.47 -14.15 0.72
C LEU A 112 -16.65 -14.32 -0.79
N VAL A 113 -16.94 -15.54 -1.21
CA VAL A 113 -17.36 -15.86 -2.58
C VAL A 113 -18.78 -16.41 -2.53
N THR A 114 -19.72 -15.74 -3.18
CA THR A 114 -21.13 -16.13 -3.24
C THR A 114 -21.35 -17.24 -4.29
N GLU A 115 -22.53 -17.86 -4.28
CA GLU A 115 -22.85 -18.98 -5.18
C GLU A 115 -22.83 -18.59 -6.68
N ASP A 116 -23.13 -17.33 -6.99
CA ASP A 116 -23.08 -16.77 -8.33
C ASP A 116 -21.67 -16.31 -8.76
N GLY A 117 -20.67 -16.49 -7.89
CA GLY A 117 -19.27 -16.18 -8.15
C GLY A 117 -18.87 -14.74 -7.84
N ASN A 118 -19.76 -13.93 -7.26
CA ASN A 118 -19.41 -12.60 -6.79
C ASN A 118 -18.49 -12.65 -5.56
N VAL A 119 -17.71 -11.59 -5.39
CA VAL A 119 -16.79 -11.43 -4.26
C VAL A 119 -17.27 -10.32 -3.33
N TYR A 120 -17.19 -10.58 -2.03
CA TYR A 120 -17.56 -9.62 -1.01
C TYR A 120 -16.50 -9.56 0.10
N TRP A 121 -16.23 -8.35 0.59
CA TRP A 121 -15.32 -8.11 1.70
C TRP A 121 -15.93 -7.12 2.70
N LYS A 122 -15.43 -7.16 3.92
CA LYS A 122 -15.82 -6.21 4.96
C LYS A 122 -15.52 -4.78 4.50
N GLY A 123 -16.53 -3.91 4.58
CA GLY A 123 -16.44 -2.51 4.16
C GLY A 123 -16.76 -2.25 2.68
N LYS A 124 -16.98 -3.30 1.87
CA LYS A 124 -17.44 -3.14 0.48
C LYS A 124 -18.81 -2.44 0.47
N PRO A 125 -19.02 -1.37 -0.29
CA PRO A 125 -20.35 -0.76 -0.44
C PRO A 125 -21.39 -1.75 -0.98
N GLY A 126 -22.61 -1.64 -0.48
CA GLY A 126 -23.72 -2.57 -0.73
C GLY A 126 -24.02 -3.45 0.48
N GLU A 127 -25.16 -4.15 0.46
CA GLU A 127 -25.56 -5.03 1.57
C GLU A 127 -24.98 -6.44 1.39
N VAL A 128 -24.46 -7.04 2.47
CA VAL A 128 -24.06 -8.46 2.50
C VAL A 128 -25.31 -9.32 2.71
N LEU A 129 -26.16 -9.42 1.69
CA LEU A 129 -27.38 -10.22 1.81
C LEU A 129 -27.16 -11.70 1.55
N GLU A 130 -25.99 -12.06 1.03
CA GLU A 130 -25.79 -13.36 0.40
C GLU A 130 -24.92 -14.29 1.23
N LYS A 131 -25.29 -15.58 1.19
CA LYS A 131 -24.48 -16.67 1.73
C LYS A 131 -23.41 -17.05 0.73
N GLY A 132 -22.35 -17.69 1.19
CA GLY A 132 -21.27 -18.13 0.32
C GLY A 132 -20.22 -18.92 1.07
N ILE A 133 -19.02 -18.96 0.51
CA ILE A 133 -17.85 -19.60 1.12
C ILE A 133 -16.80 -18.53 1.41
N ASN A 134 -16.26 -18.54 2.63
CA ASN A 134 -15.11 -17.73 2.98
C ASN A 134 -14.05 -18.57 3.70
N HIS A 135 -13.06 -17.90 4.31
CA HIS A 135 -11.97 -18.52 5.07
C HIS A 135 -12.43 -19.45 6.22
N SER A 136 -13.69 -19.38 6.65
CA SER A 136 -14.28 -20.22 7.71
C SER A 136 -15.18 -21.35 7.17
N GLY A 137 -15.17 -21.60 5.85
CA GLY A 137 -16.12 -22.49 5.17
C GLY A 137 -17.40 -21.77 4.76
N GLU A 138 -18.54 -22.47 4.80
CA GLU A 138 -19.86 -21.87 4.51
C GLU A 138 -20.14 -20.69 5.44
N TRP A 139 -20.49 -19.54 4.89
CA TRP A 139 -20.73 -18.30 5.60
C TRP A 139 -22.12 -17.73 5.30
N TYR A 140 -22.71 -17.09 6.30
CA TYR A 140 -23.98 -16.38 6.21
C TYR A 140 -23.98 -15.20 7.20
N PRO A 141 -24.81 -14.16 6.98
CA PRO A 141 -24.91 -13.03 7.90
C PRO A 141 -25.21 -13.49 9.34
N GLY A 142 -24.41 -13.02 10.31
CA GLY A 142 -24.53 -13.41 11.72
C GLY A 142 -23.89 -14.76 12.08
N LYS A 143 -23.15 -15.42 11.18
CA LYS A 143 -22.36 -16.63 11.52
C LYS A 143 -21.38 -16.31 12.65
N LYS A 144 -21.31 -17.20 13.62
CA LYS A 144 -20.40 -17.10 14.78
C LYS A 144 -19.42 -18.26 14.83
N ASP A 145 -18.26 -18.02 15.41
CA ASP A 145 -17.28 -19.05 15.74
C ASP A 145 -17.67 -19.83 17.02
N SER A 146 -16.83 -20.78 17.42
CA SER A 146 -17.02 -21.59 18.64
C SER A 146 -17.02 -20.77 19.93
N GLU A 147 -16.50 -19.55 19.91
CA GLU A 147 -16.45 -18.63 21.05
C GLU A 147 -17.64 -17.64 21.04
N GLY A 148 -18.54 -17.76 20.07
CA GLY A 148 -19.72 -16.92 19.93
C GLY A 148 -19.44 -15.55 19.31
N LYS A 149 -18.24 -15.33 18.76
CA LYS A 149 -17.86 -14.10 18.07
C LYS A 149 -18.29 -14.16 16.62
N GLU A 150 -18.83 -13.05 16.12
CA GLU A 150 -19.27 -12.95 14.74
C GLU A 150 -18.09 -13.02 13.76
N ILE A 151 -18.25 -13.84 12.72
CA ILE A 151 -17.28 -14.01 11.65
C ILE A 151 -17.64 -13.03 10.54
N ALA A 152 -16.71 -12.14 10.20
CA ALA A 152 -16.87 -11.20 9.10
C ALA A 152 -16.87 -11.91 7.73
N PRO A 153 -17.47 -11.32 6.68
CA PRO A 153 -17.49 -11.91 5.34
C PRO A 153 -16.07 -12.17 4.79
N SER A 154 -15.11 -11.29 5.07
CA SER A 154 -13.69 -11.49 4.75
C SER A 154 -12.82 -11.54 6.01
N HIS A 155 -11.65 -12.17 5.89
CA HIS A 155 -10.63 -12.13 6.94
C HIS A 155 -10.02 -10.72 7.07
N LYS A 156 -9.54 -10.33 8.25
CA LYS A 156 -8.91 -9.01 8.49
C LYS A 156 -7.65 -8.72 7.65
N ASN A 157 -7.00 -9.79 7.18
CA ASN A 157 -5.87 -9.73 6.26
C ASN A 157 -6.25 -10.34 4.90
N ALA A 158 -7.52 -10.18 4.50
CA ALA A 158 -7.94 -10.50 3.14
C ALA A 158 -7.24 -9.55 2.16
N ARG A 159 -6.91 -10.08 0.99
CA ARG A 159 -6.05 -9.42 0.01
C ARG A 159 -6.63 -9.50 -1.38
N PHE A 160 -6.24 -8.56 -2.21
CA PHE A 160 -6.33 -8.66 -3.66
C PHE A 160 -4.92 -8.64 -4.25
N THR A 161 -4.75 -9.33 -5.37
CA THR A 161 -3.53 -9.28 -6.18
C THR A 161 -3.91 -8.88 -7.59
N VAL A 162 -3.30 -7.81 -8.08
CA VAL A 162 -3.52 -7.28 -9.44
C VAL A 162 -2.20 -6.91 -10.09
N ASN A 163 -2.16 -6.93 -11.42
CA ASN A 163 -1.02 -6.41 -12.16
C ASN A 163 -1.04 -4.87 -12.15
N LEU A 164 0.12 -4.23 -12.00
CA LEU A 164 0.23 -2.77 -12.06
C LEU A 164 -0.28 -2.21 -13.40
N LYS A 165 -0.14 -2.96 -14.49
CA LYS A 165 -0.61 -2.60 -15.84
C LYS A 165 -2.12 -2.43 -15.96
N ASN A 166 -2.89 -2.92 -14.99
CA ASN A 166 -4.33 -2.75 -14.98
C ASN A 166 -4.74 -1.39 -14.39
N LEU A 167 -3.81 -0.64 -13.80
CA LEU A 167 -4.08 0.68 -13.23
C LEU A 167 -3.99 1.76 -14.32
N ASP A 168 -5.05 2.57 -14.43
CA ASP A 168 -5.07 3.68 -15.37
C ASP A 168 -4.02 4.76 -15.07
N ASN A 169 -3.66 4.91 -13.79
CA ASN A 169 -2.70 5.91 -13.33
C ASN A 169 -1.28 5.34 -13.22
N LEU A 170 -0.97 4.22 -13.88
CA LEU A 170 0.38 3.69 -13.93
C LEU A 170 1.33 4.71 -14.62
N ASP A 171 2.45 5.02 -13.95
CA ASP A 171 3.46 5.92 -14.50
C ASP A 171 4.13 5.31 -15.74
N ILE A 172 4.39 6.13 -16.76
CA ILE A 172 5.07 5.67 -17.98
C ILE A 172 6.49 5.12 -17.73
N ASN A 173 7.13 5.51 -16.63
CA ASN A 173 8.46 5.04 -16.24
C ASN A 173 8.44 3.90 -15.20
N TYR A 174 7.28 3.28 -14.93
CA TYR A 174 7.17 2.23 -13.88
C TYR A 174 8.14 1.06 -14.05
N ASP A 175 8.48 0.71 -15.31
CA ASP A 175 9.41 -0.37 -15.67
C ASP A 175 10.74 0.14 -16.25
N ASN A 176 11.05 1.44 -16.09
CA ASN A 176 12.29 2.02 -16.59
C ASN A 176 13.50 1.38 -15.90
N PRO A 177 14.43 0.72 -16.65
CA PRO A 177 15.56 0.02 -16.05
C PRO A 177 16.59 0.95 -15.39
N ASN A 178 16.55 2.25 -15.70
CA ASN A 178 17.38 3.26 -15.05
C ASN A 178 16.71 3.85 -13.79
N GLY A 179 15.45 3.50 -13.55
CA GLY A 179 14.61 4.06 -12.50
C GLY A 179 14.21 5.52 -12.73
N VAL A 180 13.51 6.05 -11.74
CA VAL A 180 13.07 7.45 -11.70
C VAL A 180 13.93 8.26 -10.74
N GLU A 181 14.22 9.51 -11.06
CA GLU A 181 15.00 10.40 -10.19
C GLU A 181 14.15 10.88 -9.01
N ILE A 182 14.49 10.46 -7.79
CA ILE A 182 13.80 10.84 -6.57
C ILE A 182 14.22 12.25 -6.14
N LYS A 183 13.23 13.11 -5.89
CA LYS A 183 13.41 14.49 -5.45
C LYS A 183 13.10 14.71 -3.97
N GLY A 184 12.40 13.79 -3.33
CA GLY A 184 12.15 13.80 -1.89
C GLY A 184 11.79 12.43 -1.35
N ILE A 185 12.03 12.24 -0.06
CA ILE A 185 11.58 11.08 0.71
C ILE A 185 10.59 11.60 1.76
N MET A 186 9.43 10.96 1.84
CA MET A 186 8.40 11.26 2.81
C MET A 186 8.37 10.19 3.89
N TYR A 187 8.25 10.64 5.13
CA TYR A 187 7.98 9.80 6.29
C TYR A 187 6.62 10.20 6.84
N GLY A 188 5.85 9.23 7.28
CA GLY A 188 4.48 9.46 7.72
C GLY A 188 3.94 8.27 8.50
N GLY A 189 2.92 8.55 9.30
CA GLY A 189 2.29 7.61 10.21
C GLY A 189 0.97 8.16 10.71
N ARG A 190 0.24 7.37 11.50
CA ARG A 190 -0.97 7.82 12.18
C ARG A 190 -0.58 8.53 13.48
N ASP A 191 -0.82 9.83 13.52
CA ASP A 191 -0.68 10.67 14.69
C ASP A 191 -1.84 11.66 14.74
N SER A 192 -2.58 11.65 15.84
CA SER A 192 -3.80 12.42 16.02
C SER A 192 -3.60 13.73 16.78
N ASP A 193 -2.45 13.93 17.45
CA ASP A 193 -2.31 15.02 18.42
C ASP A 193 -0.91 15.66 18.54
N THR A 194 0.15 15.05 18.00
CA THR A 194 1.53 15.49 18.29
C THR A 194 2.19 16.20 17.10
N LEU A 195 2.19 15.58 15.92
CA LEU A 195 2.83 16.12 14.72
C LEU A 195 1.93 17.06 13.93
N VAL A 196 2.56 18.02 13.25
CA VAL A 196 1.88 18.87 12.26
C VAL A 196 1.63 18.08 10.96
N PRO A 197 0.65 18.48 10.12
CA PRO A 197 0.30 17.73 8.92
C PRO A 197 1.46 17.54 7.93
N VAL A 198 2.33 18.54 7.77
CA VAL A 198 3.52 18.48 6.91
C VAL A 198 4.65 19.30 7.54
N GLN A 199 5.84 18.72 7.58
CA GLN A 199 7.06 19.40 8.02
C GLN A 199 8.25 18.93 7.17
N GLU A 200 9.11 19.89 6.78
CA GLU A 200 10.37 19.61 6.11
C GLU A 200 11.51 19.44 7.13
N ALA A 201 12.40 18.48 6.90
CA ALA A 201 13.61 18.32 7.69
C ALA A 201 14.64 19.39 7.34
N TYR A 202 15.38 19.90 8.32
CA TYR A 202 16.41 20.93 8.09
C TYR A 202 17.56 20.49 7.18
N ASN A 203 17.88 19.20 7.17
CA ASN A 203 18.91 18.58 6.35
C ASN A 203 18.75 17.05 6.37
N TRP A 204 19.66 16.35 5.68
CA TRP A 204 19.66 14.90 5.56
C TRP A 204 19.75 14.19 6.91
N ASP A 205 20.69 14.58 7.77
CA ASP A 205 20.91 13.92 9.05
C ASP A 205 19.70 14.06 9.98
N HIS A 206 19.09 15.25 10.02
CA HIS A 206 17.83 15.48 10.73
C HIS A 206 16.70 14.63 10.15
N GLY A 207 16.61 14.55 8.81
CA GLY A 207 15.61 13.72 8.13
C GLY A 207 15.73 12.24 8.47
N ILE A 208 16.95 11.70 8.52
CA ILE A 208 17.16 10.28 8.85
C ILE A 208 17.00 10.01 10.35
N ILE A 209 17.65 10.80 11.21
CA ILE A 209 17.75 10.50 12.64
C ILE A 209 16.47 10.90 13.37
N THR A 210 15.98 12.12 13.16
CA THR A 210 14.86 12.67 13.93
C THR A 210 13.52 12.36 13.27
N MET A 211 13.44 12.45 11.94
CA MET A 211 12.15 12.22 11.26
C MET A 211 11.94 10.74 10.95
N GLY A 212 12.93 10.06 10.34
CA GLY A 212 12.80 8.67 9.89
C GLY A 212 12.95 7.62 10.98
N ALA A 213 14.00 7.71 11.81
CA ALA A 213 14.27 6.72 12.85
C ALA A 213 13.35 6.85 14.08
N SER A 214 12.68 8.01 14.25
CA SER A 214 11.74 8.27 15.34
C SER A 214 10.27 8.29 14.89
N ILE A 215 9.95 7.70 13.73
CA ILE A 215 8.54 7.55 13.32
C ILE A 215 7.83 6.68 14.35
N GLU A 216 6.87 7.28 15.04
CA GLU A 216 5.86 6.58 15.82
C GLU A 216 4.54 6.61 15.03
N SER A 217 3.81 5.51 15.08
CA SER A 217 2.48 5.42 14.47
C SER A 217 1.62 4.56 15.37
N GLU A 218 0.37 4.99 15.59
CA GLU A 218 -0.61 4.20 16.30
C GLU A 218 -0.73 2.79 15.70
N THR A 219 -0.83 1.78 16.57
CA THR A 219 -0.91 0.37 16.14
C THR A 219 -2.14 0.10 15.28
N THR A 220 -1.89 -0.45 14.09
CA THR A 220 -2.92 -0.93 13.16
C THR A 220 -3.21 -2.41 13.35
N ALA A 221 -4.31 -2.91 12.77
CA ALA A 221 -4.72 -4.31 12.87
C ALA A 221 -3.71 -5.32 12.26
N ALA A 222 -2.69 -4.84 11.54
CA ALA A 222 -1.62 -5.66 10.97
C ALA A 222 -0.54 -6.08 11.99
N THR A 223 -0.43 -5.39 13.12
CA THR A 223 0.53 -5.70 14.19
C THR A 223 -0.20 -6.50 15.28
N LEU A 224 0.42 -7.56 15.81
CA LEU A 224 -0.14 -8.49 16.81
C LEU A 224 -0.46 -7.86 18.20
N GLY A 225 -0.64 -6.54 18.29
CA GLY A 225 -0.95 -5.79 19.51
C GLY A 225 -2.40 -5.31 19.58
N LYS A 226 -2.78 -4.71 20.72
CA LYS A 226 -4.07 -4.00 20.86
C LYS A 226 -4.06 -2.80 19.91
N THR A 227 -5.09 -2.64 19.08
CA THR A 227 -5.29 -1.46 18.22
C THR A 227 -5.37 -0.17 19.03
N GLY A 228 -4.72 0.89 18.57
CA GLY A 228 -4.75 2.23 19.18
C GLY A 228 -3.84 2.41 20.40
N VAL A 229 -2.83 1.55 20.58
CA VAL A 229 -1.80 1.70 21.61
C VAL A 229 -0.49 2.11 20.94
N ARG A 230 0.18 3.14 21.47
CA ARG A 230 1.54 3.52 21.05
C ARG A 230 2.56 2.49 21.53
#